data_AF-A0A4Q7TZ45-F1
#
_entry.id   AF-A0A4Q7TZ45-F1
#
_cell.length_a   1.000
_cell.length_b   1.000
_cell.length_c   1.000
_cell.angle_alpha   90.00
_cell.angle_beta   90.00
_cell.angle_gamma   90.00
#
_symmetry.space_group_name_H-M   'P 1'
#
loop_
_entity.id
_entity.type
_entity.pdbx_description
1 polymer ?
#
loop_
_entity_poly.entity_id
_entity_poly.type
_entity_poly.pdbx_seq_one_letter_code
_entity_poly.pdbx_strand_id
1 'polypeptide(L)'
;MDITTRAAAQQLGVSQRQVQRLAQSGRVTHRTVAGRTIVSGRSLVALSRSATRGRRWNDETVRAACELLEHGNTELIRGSQRSRLRARLRGVSAAELALHVLGGRVTLWRATGQSVSTMVETDAADGLSSTGEGLSVKVTEDAAALARRSRLLADNDGNLLVVELATTAPGIVADITQYAYGDERTSSAARRRIEARQAALA
;
A
#
# COMPACT_ATOMS: atom_id res chain seq x y z
N MET A 1 -12.97 7.23 -6.56
CA MET A 1 -13.53 7.41 -7.90
C MET A 1 -13.35 6.13 -8.70
N ASP A 2 -14.46 5.46 -8.98
CA ASP A 2 -14.56 4.34 -9.91
C ASP A 2 -14.41 4.78 -11.38
N ILE A 3 -13.58 4.07 -12.15
CA ILE A 3 -13.40 4.34 -13.59
C ILE A 3 -13.50 3.07 -14.43
N THR A 4 -13.89 3.23 -15.69
CA THR A 4 -13.98 2.11 -16.63
C THR A 4 -12.60 1.59 -17.04
N THR A 5 -12.50 0.31 -17.43
CA THR A 5 -11.26 -0.27 -17.96
C THR A 5 -10.69 0.48 -19.17
N ARG A 6 -11.55 1.12 -19.98
CA ARG A 6 -11.14 1.97 -21.11
C ARG A 6 -10.46 3.26 -20.65
N ALA A 7 -11.04 3.95 -19.68
CA ALA A 7 -10.44 5.17 -19.11
C ALA A 7 -9.12 4.83 -18.38
N ALA A 8 -9.10 3.74 -17.62
CA ALA A 8 -7.90 3.23 -16.97
C ALA A 8 -6.77 2.91 -17.96
N ALA A 9 -7.12 2.28 -19.09
CA ALA A 9 -6.18 1.96 -20.16
C ALA A 9 -5.54 3.22 -20.75
N GLN A 10 -6.33 4.27 -20.99
CA GLN A 10 -5.82 5.56 -21.46
C GLN A 10 -4.89 6.22 -20.44
N GLN A 11 -5.25 6.23 -19.15
CA GLN A 11 -4.42 6.82 -18.10
C GLN A 11 -3.08 6.10 -17.91
N LEU A 12 -3.07 4.77 -18.03
CA LEU A 12 -1.87 3.96 -17.86
C LEU A 12 -1.04 3.82 -19.16
N GLY A 13 -1.57 4.25 -20.32
CA GLY A 13 -0.93 4.02 -21.61
C GLY A 13 -0.84 2.53 -21.98
N VAL A 14 -1.79 1.69 -21.55
CA VAL A 14 -1.81 0.24 -21.77
C VAL A 14 -3.10 -0.21 -22.44
N SER A 15 -3.17 -1.47 -22.88
CA SER A 15 -4.40 -2.03 -23.45
C SER A 15 -5.47 -2.33 -22.38
N GLN A 16 -6.76 -2.30 -22.76
CA GLN A 16 -7.86 -2.70 -21.87
C GLN A 16 -7.71 -4.14 -21.35
N ARG A 17 -7.21 -5.06 -22.21
CA ARG A 17 -6.92 -6.44 -21.82
C ARG A 17 -5.86 -6.52 -20.72
N GLN A 18 -4.86 -5.62 -20.76
CA GLN A 18 -3.84 -5.52 -19.72
C GLN A 18 -4.44 -5.01 -18.41
N VAL A 19 -5.33 -4.01 -18.44
CA VAL A 19 -6.07 -3.55 -17.24
C VAL A 19 -6.91 -4.67 -16.65
N GLN A 20 -7.64 -5.43 -17.48
CA GLN A 20 -8.42 -6.58 -17.02
C GLN A 20 -7.53 -7.65 -16.37
N ARG A 21 -6.37 -7.96 -16.96
CA ARG A 21 -5.40 -8.89 -16.36
C ARG A 21 -4.87 -8.38 -15.01
N LEU A 22 -4.63 -7.07 -14.89
CA LEU A 22 -4.22 -6.44 -13.63
C LEU A 22 -5.32 -6.54 -12.57
N ALA A 23 -6.58 -6.36 -12.94
CA ALA A 23 -7.72 -6.54 -12.04
C ALA A 23 -7.86 -8.01 -11.60
N GLN A 24 -7.80 -8.96 -12.54
CA GLN A 24 -7.90 -10.41 -12.26
C GLN A 24 -6.74 -10.92 -11.40
N SER A 25 -5.55 -10.34 -11.52
CA SER A 25 -4.39 -10.67 -10.69
C SER A 25 -4.36 -9.93 -9.34
N GLY A 26 -5.41 -9.18 -9.00
CA GLY A 26 -5.50 -8.42 -7.75
C GLY A 26 -4.52 -7.25 -7.66
N ARG A 27 -3.91 -6.84 -8.78
CA ARG A 27 -2.98 -5.69 -8.83
C ARG A 27 -3.70 -4.35 -8.86
N VAL A 28 -4.99 -4.35 -9.22
CA VAL A 28 -5.84 -3.18 -9.12
C VAL A 28 -7.18 -3.60 -8.53
N THR A 29 -7.64 -2.82 -7.56
CA THR A 29 -8.95 -3.01 -6.93
C THR A 29 -10.04 -2.81 -7.99
N HIS A 30 -10.95 -3.77 -8.10
CA HIS A 30 -12.02 -3.76 -9.10
C HIS A 30 -13.35 -4.23 -8.52
N ARG A 31 -14.44 -3.92 -9.21
CA ARG A 31 -15.77 -4.49 -8.99
C ARG A 31 -16.46 -4.78 -10.32
N THR A 32 -17.38 -5.73 -10.31
CA THR A 32 -18.20 -6.03 -11.48
C THR A 32 -19.57 -5.38 -11.31
N VAL A 33 -19.94 -4.50 -12.24
CA VAL A 33 -21.25 -3.83 -12.27
C VAL A 33 -21.91 -4.13 -13.59
N ALA A 34 -23.07 -4.80 -13.55
CA ALA A 34 -23.81 -5.20 -14.75
C ALA A 34 -22.93 -5.90 -15.81
N GLY A 35 -22.07 -6.84 -15.37
CA GLY A 35 -21.14 -7.57 -16.22
C GLY A 35 -19.90 -6.78 -16.69
N ARG A 36 -19.72 -5.54 -16.25
CA ARG A 36 -18.58 -4.68 -16.61
C ARG A 36 -17.62 -4.54 -15.46
N THR A 37 -16.32 -4.70 -15.72
CA THR A 37 -15.27 -4.42 -14.73
C THR A 37 -15.08 -2.91 -14.59
N ILE A 38 -15.25 -2.42 -13.37
CA ILE A 38 -14.96 -1.05 -12.95
C ILE A 38 -13.78 -1.12 -11.99
N VAL A 39 -12.88 -0.14 -12.09
CA VAL A 39 -11.58 -0.14 -11.42
C VAL A 39 -11.46 1.09 -10.53
N SER A 40 -10.88 0.95 -9.35
CA SER A 40 -10.63 2.07 -8.44
C SER A 40 -9.55 2.99 -8.99
N GLY A 41 -9.85 4.28 -9.14
CA GLY A 41 -8.90 5.30 -9.56
C GLY A 41 -7.70 5.43 -8.60
N ARG A 42 -7.92 5.28 -7.28
CA ARG A 42 -6.83 5.31 -6.29
C ARG A 42 -5.85 4.15 -6.50
N SER A 43 -6.38 2.95 -6.74
CA SER A 43 -5.56 1.77 -7.02
C SER A 43 -4.77 1.90 -8.33
N LEU A 44 -5.32 2.62 -9.32
CA LEU A 44 -4.58 2.93 -10.56
C LEU A 44 -3.45 3.94 -10.36
N VAL A 45 -3.66 4.98 -9.54
CA VAL A 45 -2.59 5.92 -9.16
C VAL A 45 -1.49 5.19 -8.39
N ALA A 46 -1.85 4.32 -7.45
CA ALA A 46 -0.89 3.49 -6.74
C ALA A 46 -0.12 2.55 -7.70
N LEU A 47 -0.81 1.95 -8.66
CA LEU A 47 -0.18 1.13 -9.68
C LEU A 47 0.80 1.95 -10.54
N SER A 48 0.43 3.15 -10.99
CA SER A 48 1.30 3.98 -11.84
C SER A 48 2.56 4.43 -11.09
N ARG A 49 2.44 4.73 -9.79
CA ARG A 49 3.57 5.08 -8.92
C ARG A 49 4.47 3.88 -8.56
N SER A 50 3.92 2.67 -8.58
CA SER A 50 4.63 1.42 -8.27
C SER A 50 4.97 0.58 -9.50
N ALA A 51 4.84 1.16 -10.70
CA ALA A 51 4.98 0.47 -11.99
C ALA A 51 6.45 0.18 -12.36
N THR A 52 7.19 -0.50 -11.47
CA THR A 52 8.56 -0.93 -11.74
C THR A 52 8.60 -2.38 -12.23
N ARG A 53 9.59 -2.72 -13.05
CA ARG A 53 9.83 -4.10 -13.53
C ARG A 53 10.59 -4.88 -12.45
N GLY A 54 10.22 -6.14 -12.23
CA GLY A 54 10.99 -7.04 -11.37
C GLY A 54 10.14 -8.10 -10.69
N ARG A 55 10.83 -9.11 -10.14
CA ARG A 55 10.21 -10.13 -9.28
C ARG A 55 9.91 -9.53 -7.91
N ARG A 56 8.71 -9.80 -7.37
CA ARG A 56 8.37 -9.41 -6.00
C ARG A 56 9.23 -10.14 -4.99
N TRP A 57 9.50 -9.47 -3.87
CA TRP A 57 10.06 -10.10 -2.70
C TRP A 57 9.06 -11.09 -2.10
N ASN A 58 9.57 -12.15 -1.48
CA ASN A 58 8.74 -13.03 -0.67
C ASN A 58 8.36 -12.33 0.65
N ASP A 59 7.40 -12.89 1.39
CA ASP A 59 6.87 -12.26 2.60
C ASP A 59 7.94 -12.07 3.69
N GLU A 60 8.85 -13.03 3.84
CA GLU A 60 9.96 -12.93 4.78
C GLU A 60 10.88 -11.74 4.48
N THR A 61 11.26 -11.54 3.21
CA THR A 61 12.09 -10.40 2.79
C THR A 61 11.34 -9.08 2.95
N VAL A 62 10.02 -9.06 2.68
CA VAL A 62 9.18 -7.87 2.90
C VAL A 62 9.17 -7.49 4.38
N ARG A 63 8.90 -8.45 5.28
CA ARG A 63 8.88 -8.20 6.73
C ARG A 63 10.25 -7.74 7.24
N ALA A 64 11.32 -8.44 6.84
CA ALA A 64 12.69 -8.08 7.22
C ALA A 64 13.09 -6.70 6.71
N ALA A 65 12.63 -6.31 5.51
CA ALA A 65 12.87 -4.98 4.98
C ALA A 65 12.12 -3.90 5.77
N CYS A 66 10.87 -4.15 6.14
CA CYS A 66 10.10 -3.24 6.99
C CYS A 66 10.76 -3.07 8.36
N GLU A 67 11.14 -4.17 9.02
CA GLU A 67 11.85 -4.11 10.31
C GLU A 67 13.18 -3.34 10.20
N LEU A 68 13.97 -3.59 9.14
CA LEU A 68 15.22 -2.86 8.92
C LEU A 68 14.98 -1.35 8.74
N LEU A 69 13.98 -0.96 7.96
CA LEU A 69 13.68 0.46 7.70
C LEU A 69 13.07 1.18 8.91
N GLU A 70 12.36 0.47 9.78
CA GLU A 70 11.71 1.09 10.95
C GLU A 70 12.59 1.05 12.20
N HIS A 71 13.18 -0.10 12.49
CA HIS A 71 13.91 -0.38 13.73
C HIS A 71 15.43 -0.41 13.53
N GLY A 72 15.90 -0.38 12.28
CA GLY A 72 17.33 -0.48 11.95
C GLY A 72 17.91 -1.89 12.07
N ASN A 73 17.14 -2.87 12.55
CA ASN A 73 17.54 -4.26 12.73
C ASN A 73 16.41 -5.23 12.31
N THR A 74 16.74 -6.52 12.20
CA THR A 74 15.79 -7.61 11.99
C THR A 74 16.42 -8.91 12.44
N GLU A 75 15.61 -9.81 12.99
CA GLU A 75 16.02 -11.17 13.35
C GLU A 75 15.59 -12.22 12.32
N LEU A 76 14.67 -11.85 11.42
CA LEU A 76 14.12 -12.73 10.37
C LEU A 76 15.19 -13.16 9.37
N ILE A 77 16.16 -12.29 9.10
CA ILE A 77 17.26 -12.56 8.17
C ILE A 77 18.59 -12.21 8.85
N ARG A 78 19.58 -13.10 8.73
CA ARG A 78 20.86 -13.00 9.46
C ARG A 78 22.08 -12.97 8.54
N GLY A 79 23.22 -12.57 9.10
CA GLY A 79 24.52 -12.61 8.45
C GLY A 79 24.57 -11.92 7.08
N SER A 80 25.06 -12.63 6.07
CA SER A 80 25.29 -12.09 4.73
C SER A 80 23.99 -11.69 4.00
N GLN A 81 22.87 -12.36 4.27
CA GLN A 81 21.58 -11.99 3.67
C GLN A 81 21.09 -10.64 4.22
N ARG A 82 21.23 -10.40 5.53
CA ARG A 82 20.87 -9.13 6.16
C ARG A 82 21.70 -7.98 5.61
N SER A 83 23.01 -8.18 5.47
CA SER A 83 23.92 -7.17 4.91
C SER A 83 23.54 -6.81 3.47
N ARG A 84 23.28 -7.81 2.61
CA ARG A 84 22.82 -7.58 1.23
C ARG A 84 21.48 -6.86 1.16
N LEU A 85 20.52 -7.24 2.01
CA LEU A 85 19.22 -6.59 2.05
C LEU A 85 19.36 -5.13 2.50
N ARG A 86 20.13 -4.85 3.56
CA ARG A 86 20.41 -3.50 4.03
C ARG A 86 21.08 -2.64 2.96
N ALA A 87 22.12 -3.16 2.31
CA ALA A 87 22.79 -2.47 1.21
C ALA A 87 21.84 -2.17 0.04
N ARG A 88 20.96 -3.13 -0.31
CA ARG A 88 19.93 -2.93 -1.33
C ARG A 88 18.95 -1.84 -0.91
N LEU A 89 18.46 -1.85 0.33
CA LEU A 89 17.45 -0.90 0.82
C LEU A 89 17.92 0.56 0.75
N ARG A 90 19.22 0.84 0.82
CA ARG A 90 19.76 2.20 0.65
C ARG A 90 19.57 2.77 -0.76
N GLY A 91 19.48 1.91 -1.79
CA GLY A 91 19.38 2.32 -3.19
C GLY A 91 18.03 2.05 -3.85
N VAL A 92 17.12 1.35 -3.17
CA VAL A 92 15.79 1.05 -3.70
C VAL A 92 14.92 2.31 -3.61
N SER A 93 14.25 2.65 -4.70
CA SER A 93 13.34 3.79 -4.75
C SER A 93 12.04 3.54 -3.96
N ALA A 94 11.35 4.60 -3.54
CA ALA A 94 10.02 4.47 -2.92
C ALA A 94 9.00 3.72 -3.81
N ALA A 95 9.11 3.89 -5.14
CA ALA A 95 8.31 3.17 -6.14
C ALA A 95 8.53 1.65 -6.08
N GLU A 96 9.79 1.22 -6.01
CA GLU A 96 10.15 -0.19 -5.89
C GLU A 96 9.76 -0.78 -4.52
N LEU A 97 9.91 -0.01 -3.44
CA LEU A 97 9.40 -0.41 -2.13
C LEU A 97 7.89 -0.62 -2.17
N ALA A 98 7.13 0.30 -2.77
CA ALA A 98 5.68 0.13 -2.95
C ALA A 98 5.34 -1.13 -3.74
N LEU A 99 6.07 -1.42 -4.82
CA LEU A 99 5.88 -2.65 -5.60
C LEU A 99 6.09 -3.92 -4.75
N HIS A 100 7.15 -3.96 -3.94
CA HIS A 100 7.53 -5.13 -3.15
C HIS A 100 6.61 -5.32 -1.93
N VAL A 101 6.32 -4.25 -1.20
CA VAL A 101 5.59 -4.27 0.07
C VAL A 101 4.09 -4.36 -0.16
N LEU A 102 3.52 -3.54 -1.05
CA LEU A 102 2.07 -3.43 -1.21
C LEU A 102 1.47 -4.42 -2.22
N GLY A 103 2.31 -5.09 -3.00
CA GLY A 103 1.88 -5.90 -4.13
C GLY A 103 0.88 -7.00 -3.75
N GLY A 104 -0.41 -6.75 -3.97
CA GLY A 104 -1.50 -7.69 -3.68
C GLY A 104 -1.95 -7.75 -2.21
N ARG A 105 -1.45 -6.84 -1.36
CA ARG A 105 -1.74 -6.83 0.10
C ARG A 105 -2.68 -5.72 0.53
N VAL A 106 -3.14 -4.87 -0.40
CA VAL A 106 -3.92 -3.68 -0.07
C VAL A 106 -5.38 -3.87 -0.45
N THR A 107 -6.28 -3.61 0.49
CA THR A 107 -7.73 -3.59 0.29
C THR A 107 -8.29 -2.24 0.74
N LEU A 108 -9.38 -1.79 0.09
CA LEU A 108 -10.02 -0.52 0.40
C LEU A 108 -11.35 -0.77 1.13
N TRP A 109 -11.56 0.03 2.17
CA TRP A 109 -12.69 -0.07 3.08
C TRP A 109 -13.21 1.32 3.41
N ARG A 110 -14.48 1.38 3.80
CA ARG A 110 -15.09 2.55 4.41
C ARG A 110 -15.32 2.28 5.89
N ALA A 111 -14.80 3.17 6.73
CA ALA A 111 -15.12 3.20 8.15
C ALA A 111 -16.52 3.79 8.36
N THR A 112 -17.31 3.19 9.24
CA THR A 112 -18.57 3.78 9.73
C THR A 112 -18.28 4.64 10.97
N GLY A 113 -19.14 5.59 11.33
CA GLY A 113 -18.88 6.50 12.46
C GLY A 113 -18.55 5.82 13.80
N GLN A 114 -19.02 4.59 14.01
CA GLN A 114 -18.71 3.76 15.18
C GLN A 114 -17.36 3.01 15.07
N SER A 115 -16.89 2.76 13.84
CA SER A 115 -15.59 2.13 13.55
C SER A 115 -14.43 3.08 13.87
N VAL A 116 -14.59 4.37 13.57
CA VAL A 116 -13.56 5.41 13.77
C VAL A 116 -13.17 5.51 15.25
N SER A 117 -14.14 5.46 16.16
CA SER A 117 -13.92 5.54 17.62
C SER A 117 -13.17 4.33 18.19
N THR A 118 -13.28 3.15 17.56
CA THR A 118 -12.56 1.93 17.97
C THR A 118 -11.15 1.87 17.36
N MET A 119 -10.87 2.65 16.31
CA MET A 119 -9.62 2.59 15.55
C MET A 119 -8.52 3.53 16.06
N VAL A 120 -8.85 4.47 16.94
CA VAL A 120 -7.93 5.50 17.48
C VAL A 120 -6.75 4.89 18.26
N GLU A 121 -6.85 3.65 18.74
CA GLU A 121 -5.81 3.02 19.57
C GLU A 121 -4.63 2.43 18.79
N THR A 122 -4.64 2.42 17.45
CA THR A 122 -3.57 1.79 16.66
C THR A 122 -3.25 2.56 15.36
N ASP A 123 -3.16 3.89 15.43
CA ASP A 123 -2.90 4.72 14.23
C ASP A 123 -1.42 4.74 13.82
N ALA A 124 -1.11 3.96 12.79
CA ALA A 124 0.03 4.22 11.93
C ALA A 124 -0.39 5.28 10.88
N ALA A 125 -0.21 6.54 11.27
CA ALA A 125 -0.21 7.75 10.42
C ALA A 125 -1.49 8.08 9.64
N ASP A 126 -2.18 9.14 10.09
CA ASP A 126 -3.20 9.84 9.29
C ASP A 126 -2.55 10.70 8.19
N GLY A 127 -2.91 10.44 6.94
CA GLY A 127 -2.56 11.29 5.80
C GLY A 127 -3.70 12.24 5.47
N LEU A 128 -3.51 13.55 5.68
CA LEU A 128 -4.48 14.60 5.31
C LEU A 128 -4.46 14.83 3.79
N SER A 129 -5.60 14.59 3.12
CA SER A 129 -5.76 14.93 1.70
C SER A 129 -6.19 16.40 1.50
N SER A 130 -5.83 16.99 0.36
CA SER A 130 -6.26 18.33 -0.10
C SER A 130 -7.79 18.48 -0.25
N THR A 131 -8.56 17.39 -0.26
CA THR A 131 -10.04 17.41 -0.27
C THR A 131 -10.66 17.41 1.14
N GLY A 132 -9.87 17.38 2.20
CA GLY A 132 -10.35 17.27 3.59
C GLY A 132 -10.80 15.85 3.99
N GLU A 133 -10.86 14.90 3.06
CA GLU A 133 -11.14 13.50 3.35
C GLU A 133 -9.80 12.78 3.65
N GLY A 134 -9.54 12.50 4.92
CA GLY A 134 -8.32 11.81 5.35
C GLY A 134 -8.23 10.41 4.75
N LEU A 135 -7.05 10.04 4.26
CA LEU A 135 -6.74 8.66 3.88
C LEU A 135 -6.05 7.99 5.07
N SER A 136 -6.79 7.12 5.77
CA SER A 136 -6.24 6.37 6.90
C SER A 136 -5.65 5.05 6.41
N VAL A 137 -4.53 4.64 7.00
CA VAL A 137 -3.87 3.35 6.69
C VAL A 137 -3.86 2.50 7.94
N LYS A 138 -4.27 1.23 7.82
CA LYS A 138 -4.13 0.23 8.87
C LYS A 138 -3.35 -0.96 8.33
N VAL A 139 -2.41 -1.44 9.15
CA VAL A 139 -1.61 -2.63 8.86
C VAL A 139 -2.05 -3.73 9.81
N THR A 140 -2.35 -4.90 9.29
CA THR A 140 -2.86 -6.03 10.08
C THR A 140 -2.42 -7.34 9.45
N GLU A 141 -2.39 -8.42 10.21
CA GLU A 141 -2.14 -9.76 9.67
C GLU A 141 -3.37 -10.38 8.99
N ASP A 142 -4.58 -9.94 9.33
CA ASP A 142 -5.84 -10.46 8.80
C ASP A 142 -6.82 -9.30 8.53
N ALA A 143 -6.93 -8.89 7.26
CA ALA A 143 -7.81 -7.81 6.86
C ALA A 143 -9.29 -8.16 7.07
N ALA A 144 -9.66 -9.44 6.91
CA ALA A 144 -11.04 -9.89 7.06
C ALA A 144 -11.48 -9.88 8.54
N ALA A 145 -10.61 -10.30 9.46
CA ALA A 145 -10.87 -10.21 10.89
C ALA A 145 -11.01 -8.76 11.35
N LEU A 146 -10.12 -7.87 10.90
CA LEU A 146 -10.23 -6.43 11.17
C LEU A 146 -11.55 -5.86 10.66
N ALA A 147 -11.91 -6.17 9.42
CA ALA A 147 -13.15 -5.70 8.82
C ALA A 147 -14.40 -6.16 9.59
N ARG A 148 -14.45 -7.42 10.00
CA ARG A 148 -15.56 -7.96 10.81
C ARG A 148 -15.65 -7.26 12.17
N ARG A 149 -14.54 -7.17 12.90
CA ARG A 149 -14.48 -6.59 14.25
C ARG A 149 -14.86 -5.11 14.24
N SER A 150 -14.37 -4.37 13.26
CA SER A 150 -14.59 -2.93 13.15
C SER A 150 -15.78 -2.55 12.27
N ARG A 151 -16.58 -3.53 11.81
CA ARG A 151 -17.76 -3.32 10.94
C ARG A 151 -17.43 -2.46 9.70
N LEU A 152 -16.30 -2.75 9.06
CA LEU A 152 -15.89 -2.06 7.85
C LEU A 152 -16.74 -2.50 6.66
N LEU A 153 -17.04 -1.55 5.79
CA LEU A 153 -17.74 -1.82 4.54
C LEU A 153 -16.74 -1.89 3.40
N ALA A 154 -16.77 -2.99 2.64
CA ALA A 154 -15.94 -3.13 1.46
C ALA A 154 -16.32 -2.03 0.46
N ASP A 155 -15.38 -1.16 0.15
CA ASP A 155 -15.64 -0.01 -0.71
C ASP A 155 -14.37 0.35 -1.47
N ASN A 156 -14.43 0.20 -2.80
CA ASN A 156 -13.33 0.50 -3.71
C ASN A 156 -12.98 2.00 -3.77
N ASP A 157 -13.85 2.84 -3.21
CA ASP A 157 -13.68 4.28 -3.05
C ASP A 157 -13.64 4.71 -1.57
N GLY A 158 -13.50 3.75 -0.66
CA GLY A 158 -13.40 3.97 0.77
C GLY A 158 -12.16 4.77 1.17
N ASN A 159 -12.23 5.38 2.34
CA ASN A 159 -11.19 6.25 2.92
C ASN A 159 -10.17 5.51 3.81
N LEU A 160 -10.33 4.20 3.98
CA LEU A 160 -9.44 3.36 4.77
C LEU A 160 -8.73 2.32 3.88
N LEU A 161 -7.41 2.35 3.90
CA LEU A 161 -6.57 1.31 3.30
C LEU A 161 -6.18 0.31 4.38
N VAL A 162 -6.47 -0.97 4.13
CA VAL A 162 -6.01 -2.07 4.97
C VAL A 162 -4.91 -2.81 4.23
N VAL A 163 -3.73 -2.88 4.84
CA VAL A 163 -2.57 -3.62 4.36
C VAL A 163 -2.43 -4.90 5.16
N GLU A 164 -2.59 -6.04 4.49
CA GLU A 164 -2.43 -7.37 5.09
C GLU A 164 -0.96 -7.78 5.10
N LEU A 165 -0.28 -7.58 6.23
CA LEU A 165 1.10 -7.94 6.47
C LEU A 165 1.34 -8.13 7.97
N ALA A 166 1.74 -9.33 8.37
CA ALA A 166 2.21 -9.59 9.73
C ALA A 166 3.58 -8.92 9.95
N THR A 167 3.62 -7.76 10.60
CA THR A 167 4.85 -7.00 10.80
C THR A 167 4.85 -6.29 12.16
N THR A 168 6.02 -6.18 12.77
CA THR A 168 6.28 -5.35 13.94
C THR A 168 6.63 -3.90 13.57
N ALA A 169 6.72 -3.62 12.27
CA ALA A 169 7.06 -2.33 11.68
C ALA A 169 5.91 -1.78 10.82
N PRO A 170 4.76 -1.40 11.42
CA PRO A 170 3.62 -0.88 10.67
C PRO A 170 3.83 0.56 10.18
N GLY A 171 4.72 1.34 10.80
CA GLY A 171 4.93 2.75 10.45
C GLY A 171 5.53 2.94 9.06
N ILE A 172 6.57 2.16 8.70
CA ILE A 172 7.14 2.20 7.34
C ILE A 172 6.13 1.70 6.29
N VAL A 173 5.30 0.72 6.64
CA VAL A 173 4.26 0.22 5.72
C VAL A 173 3.21 1.29 5.47
N ALA A 174 2.82 2.04 6.51
CA ALA A 174 1.95 3.20 6.37
C ALA A 174 2.58 4.29 5.50
N ASP A 175 3.86 4.61 5.69
CA ASP A 175 4.59 5.56 4.85
C ASP A 175 4.62 5.11 3.37
N ILE A 176 4.94 3.85 3.10
CA ILE A 176 4.93 3.28 1.74
C ILE A 176 3.53 3.33 1.13
N THR A 177 2.50 3.07 1.92
CA THR A 177 1.09 3.12 1.48
C THR A 177 0.65 4.54 1.16
N GLN A 178 0.97 5.51 2.01
CA GLN A 178 0.70 6.93 1.78
C GLN A 178 1.44 7.46 0.55
N TYR A 179 2.67 6.99 0.31
CA TYR A 179 3.40 7.28 -0.92
C TYR A 179 2.64 6.78 -2.17
N ALA A 180 2.17 5.53 -2.14
CA ALA A 180 1.49 4.94 -3.29
C ALA A 180 0.07 5.50 -3.51
N TYR A 181 -0.73 5.67 -2.45
CA TYR A 181 -2.16 5.96 -2.55
C TYR A 181 -2.57 7.39 -2.20
N GLY A 182 -1.69 8.16 -1.54
CA GLY A 182 -1.98 9.53 -1.13
C GLY A 182 -2.06 10.51 -2.30
N ASP A 183 -2.54 11.73 -2.05
CA ASP A 183 -2.39 12.82 -3.02
C ASP A 183 -0.91 13.25 -3.16
N GLU A 184 -0.63 14.23 -4.01
CA GLU A 184 0.74 14.67 -4.30
C GLU A 184 1.49 15.17 -3.06
N ARG A 185 0.78 15.89 -2.16
CA ARG A 185 1.35 16.42 -0.92
C ARG A 185 1.68 15.28 0.05
N THR A 186 0.71 14.38 0.29
CA THR A 186 0.86 13.21 1.15
C THR A 186 1.96 12.29 0.63
N SER A 187 1.98 12.06 -0.68
CA SER A 187 3.00 11.24 -1.35
C SER A 187 4.40 11.83 -1.21
N SER A 188 4.56 13.15 -1.39
CA SER A 188 5.85 13.82 -1.25
C SER A 188 6.35 13.83 0.20
N ALA A 189 5.43 14.00 1.18
CA ALA A 189 5.78 13.89 2.59
C ALA A 189 6.22 12.47 2.96
N ALA A 190 5.46 11.45 2.52
CA ALA A 190 5.77 10.05 2.75
C ALA A 190 7.11 9.63 2.12
N ARG A 191 7.40 10.07 0.89
CA ARG A 191 8.70 9.84 0.23
C ARG A 191 9.86 10.33 1.10
N ARG A 192 9.78 11.56 1.62
CA ARG A 192 10.83 12.13 2.48
C ARG A 192 11.03 11.31 3.76
N ARG A 193 9.96 10.78 4.36
CA ARG A 193 10.06 9.91 5.54
C ARG A 193 10.71 8.56 5.22
N ILE A 194 10.39 7.97 4.06
CA ILE A 194 11.05 6.75 3.57
C ILE A 194 12.54 6.99 3.35
N GLU A 195 12.90 8.07 2.66
CA GLU A 195 14.30 8.43 2.38
C GLU A 195 15.09 8.71 3.67
N ALA A 196 14.48 9.38 4.65
CA ALA A 196 15.11 9.60 5.96
C ALA A 196 15.41 8.28 6.69
N ARG A 197 14.48 7.33 6.66
CA ARG A 197 14.67 5.97 7.22
C ARG A 197 15.77 5.20 6.48
N GLN A 198 15.83 5.31 5.15
CA GLN A 198 16.89 4.71 4.34
C GLN A 198 18.27 5.31 4.65
N ALA A 199 18.35 6.62 4.85
CA ALA A 199 19.59 7.30 5.24
C ALA A 199 20.10 6.87 6.61
N ALA A 200 19.20 6.50 7.53
CA ALA A 200 19.54 5.96 8.85
C ALA A 200 20.07 4.52 8.82
N LEU A 201 19.99 3.82 7.68
CA LEU A 201 20.60 2.51 7.49
C LEU A 201 22.13 2.63 7.33
N ALA A 202 22.84 3.01 8.40
CA ALA A 202 24.31 3.00 8.45
C ALA A 202 24.90 1.66 7.98
#